data_AF-A0A6N7XNJ8-F1
#
_entry.id   AF-A0A6N7XNJ8-F1
#
_cell.length_a   1.000
_cell.length_b   1.000
_cell.length_c   1.000
_cell.angle_alpha   90.00
_cell.angle_beta   90.00
_cell.angle_gamma   90.00
#
_symmetry.space_group_name_H-M   'P 1'
#
loop_
_entity.id
_entity.type
_entity.pdbx_description
1 polymer ?
#
loop_
_entity_poly.entity_id
_entity_poly.type
_entity_poly.pdbx_seq_one_letter_code
_entity_poly.pdbx_strand_id
1 'polypeptide(L)'
;MKINFKYEENEYLNIHTISVIGEFNGYDSKKGQMIKEGNTWIFGHNLPPGEHRYKFLINGELKLNDPTANIYLPDDNEELWSVIIINDQEERLYNNTQYTVHLDKYNISSVAKEEVVANKKRFNIFLDKKVITRFEFTKVTGLHTVTTVWYTPKMDLFQITENNLFTPQGEDKPIKMWFWMDLEDKGRQYPCGVWTMKLFIDGEFILEDQFTITESSSYSSQGEIKY
;
A
#
# COMPACT_ATOMS: atom_id res chain seq x y z
N MET A 1 -22.87 20.25 -0.73
CA MET A 1 -23.08 19.08 -1.61
C MET A 1 -23.06 17.74 -0.85
N LYS A 2 -24.04 16.84 -1.07
CA LYS A 2 -24.04 15.48 -0.50
C LYS A 2 -23.12 14.56 -1.29
N ILE A 3 -22.18 13.91 -0.62
CA ILE A 3 -21.23 12.94 -1.17
C ILE A 3 -21.48 11.56 -0.56
N ASN A 4 -21.41 10.52 -1.37
CA ASN A 4 -21.39 9.14 -0.92
C ASN A 4 -20.00 8.57 -1.19
N PHE A 5 -19.23 8.38 -0.13
CA PHE A 5 -17.98 7.63 -0.18
C PHE A 5 -18.32 6.15 -0.33
N LYS A 6 -17.64 5.47 -1.25
CA LYS A 6 -17.90 4.06 -1.56
C LYS A 6 -16.59 3.30 -1.62
N TYR A 7 -16.60 2.10 -1.06
CA TYR A 7 -15.50 1.16 -1.20
C TYR A 7 -16.06 -0.20 -1.59
N GLU A 8 -15.62 -0.74 -2.73
CA GLU A 8 -16.02 -2.08 -3.18
C GLU A 8 -15.11 -3.13 -2.56
N GLU A 9 -15.70 -4.11 -1.86
CA GLU A 9 -14.94 -5.23 -1.34
C GLU A 9 -14.37 -6.07 -2.49
N ASN A 10 -13.17 -6.56 -2.26
CA ASN A 10 -12.50 -7.53 -3.14
C ASN A 10 -11.94 -8.66 -2.28
N GLU A 11 -11.56 -9.76 -2.92
CA GLU A 11 -11.04 -10.95 -2.25
C GLU A 11 -9.62 -10.75 -1.65
N TYR A 12 -8.95 -9.65 -1.99
CA TYR A 12 -7.57 -9.38 -1.57
C TYR A 12 -7.47 -8.76 -0.18
N LEU A 13 -8.55 -8.20 0.36
CA LEU A 13 -8.58 -7.66 1.72
C LEU A 13 -9.72 -8.29 2.51
N ASN A 14 -9.40 -8.88 3.66
CA ASN A 14 -10.42 -9.35 4.59
C ASN A 14 -10.93 -8.17 5.43
N ILE A 15 -12.10 -7.64 5.09
CA ILE A 15 -12.64 -6.41 5.68
C ILE A 15 -13.74 -6.75 6.70
N HIS A 16 -13.49 -6.43 7.96
CA HIS A 16 -14.46 -6.54 9.06
C HIS A 16 -15.16 -5.20 9.31
N THR A 17 -14.40 -4.11 9.21
CA THR A 17 -14.90 -2.74 9.35
C THR A 17 -14.14 -1.82 8.43
N ILE A 18 -14.78 -0.77 7.94
CA ILE A 18 -14.12 0.33 7.23
C ILE A 18 -14.74 1.64 7.67
N SER A 19 -13.90 2.66 7.80
CA SER A 19 -14.30 4.02 8.13
C SER A 19 -13.68 4.99 7.15
N VAL A 20 -14.41 6.04 6.78
CA VAL A 20 -13.83 7.19 6.08
C VAL A 20 -13.25 8.14 7.11
N ILE A 21 -11.97 8.47 7.02
CA ILE A 21 -11.33 9.48 7.87
C ILE A 21 -10.92 10.67 7.01
N GLY A 22 -11.23 11.89 7.46
CA GLY A 22 -10.90 13.10 6.72
C GLY A 22 -11.12 14.37 7.52
N GLU A 23 -10.80 15.51 6.94
CA GLU A 23 -10.88 16.81 7.62
C GLU A 23 -12.30 17.10 8.14
N PHE A 24 -13.33 16.76 7.34
CA PHE A 24 -14.75 16.98 7.65
C PHE A 24 -15.25 16.24 8.90
N ASN A 25 -14.57 15.17 9.34
CA ASN A 25 -14.90 14.46 10.58
C ASN A 25 -13.78 14.52 11.62
N GLY A 26 -12.76 15.38 11.42
CA GLY A 26 -11.59 15.50 12.29
C GLY A 26 -10.77 14.21 12.35
N TYR A 27 -10.76 13.44 11.26
CA TYR A 27 -10.09 12.13 11.15
C TYR A 27 -10.57 11.08 12.18
N ASP A 28 -11.78 11.26 12.73
CA ASP A 28 -12.37 10.35 13.72
C ASP A 28 -13.07 9.18 13.02
N SER A 29 -12.45 7.99 13.10
CA SER A 29 -12.98 6.77 12.50
C SER A 29 -14.37 6.39 13.02
N LYS A 30 -14.71 6.71 14.27
CA LYS A 30 -16.04 6.42 14.83
C LYS A 30 -17.13 7.27 14.17
N LYS A 31 -16.80 8.48 13.73
CA LYS A 31 -17.74 9.38 13.03
C LYS A 31 -17.86 9.06 11.54
N GLY A 32 -16.90 8.32 10.98
CA GLY A 32 -16.85 7.94 9.58
C GLY A 32 -17.17 6.48 9.30
N GLN A 33 -17.73 5.74 10.26
CA GLN A 33 -18.00 4.32 10.09
C GLN A 33 -18.94 4.06 8.91
N MET A 34 -18.50 3.23 7.96
CA MET A 34 -19.28 2.91 6.76
C MET A 34 -20.23 1.75 7.03
N ILE A 35 -21.34 1.73 6.30
CA ILE A 35 -22.34 0.65 6.34
C ILE A 35 -22.12 -0.24 5.12
N LYS A 36 -22.10 -1.55 5.33
CA LYS A 36 -22.00 -2.54 4.26
C LYS A 36 -23.37 -2.77 3.62
N GLU A 37 -23.46 -2.53 2.32
CA GLU A 37 -24.62 -2.82 1.47
C GLU A 37 -24.19 -3.76 0.33
N GLY A 38 -24.52 -5.05 0.45
CA GLY A 38 -24.04 -6.06 -0.49
C GLY A 38 -22.52 -6.21 -0.43
N ASN A 39 -21.85 -5.90 -1.55
CA ASN A 39 -20.38 -5.95 -1.69
C ASN A 39 -19.73 -4.56 -1.60
N THR A 40 -20.47 -3.53 -1.18
CA THR A 40 -20.00 -2.15 -1.14
C THR A 40 -20.18 -1.55 0.24
N TRP A 41 -19.15 -0.91 0.77
CA TRP A 41 -19.24 -0.08 1.96
C TRP A 41 -19.56 1.35 1.58
N ILE A 42 -20.51 1.97 2.27
CA ILE A 42 -21.02 3.30 1.93
C ILE A 42 -21.05 4.19 3.16
N PHE A 43 -20.63 5.44 2.99
CA PHE A 43 -20.81 6.51 3.98
C PHE A 43 -21.23 7.81 3.28
N GLY A 44 -22.38 8.34 3.68
CA GLY A 44 -22.92 9.59 3.14
C GLY A 44 -22.62 10.77 4.04
N HIS A 45 -22.03 11.84 3.50
CA HIS A 45 -21.74 13.08 4.23
C HIS A 45 -21.99 14.32 3.37
N ASN A 46 -22.41 15.41 4.01
CA ASN A 46 -22.51 16.71 3.34
C ASN A 46 -21.18 17.45 3.45
N LEU A 47 -20.54 17.77 2.33
CA LEU A 47 -19.33 18.56 2.30
C LEU A 47 -19.65 20.01 1.88
N PRO A 48 -19.14 21.03 2.61
CA PRO A 48 -19.23 22.42 2.18
C PRO A 48 -18.27 22.69 1.00
N PRO A 49 -18.36 23.86 0.35
CA PRO A 49 -17.31 24.34 -0.56
C PRO A 49 -15.92 24.27 0.09
N GLY A 50 -14.91 23.92 -0.70
CA GLY A 50 -13.53 23.75 -0.24
C GLY A 50 -12.89 22.44 -0.71
N GLU A 51 -11.66 22.24 -0.26
CA GLU A 51 -10.88 21.03 -0.46
C GLU A 51 -11.09 20.09 0.74
N HIS A 52 -11.39 18.81 0.48
CA HIS A 52 -11.65 17.82 1.51
C HIS A 52 -10.76 16.61 1.30
N ARG A 53 -9.74 16.46 2.15
CA ARG A 53 -8.86 15.28 2.19
C ARG A 53 -9.50 14.13 2.95
N TYR A 54 -9.33 12.91 2.44
CA TYR A 54 -9.78 11.69 3.10
C TYR A 54 -8.96 10.45 2.71
N LYS A 55 -9.04 9.42 3.55
CA LYS A 55 -8.58 8.05 3.30
C LYS A 55 -9.62 7.07 3.88
N PHE A 56 -9.57 5.83 3.45
CA PHE A 56 -10.27 4.73 4.11
C PHE A 56 -9.37 4.12 5.20
N LEU A 57 -9.94 3.88 6.37
CA LEU A 57 -9.33 3.12 7.46
C LEU A 57 -10.01 1.76 7.55
N ILE A 58 -9.31 0.74 7.06
CA ILE A 58 -9.77 -0.66 7.02
C ILE A 58 -9.31 -1.38 8.29
N ASN A 59 -10.24 -2.08 8.93
CA ASN A 59 -10.05 -2.82 10.19
C ASN A 59 -9.44 -1.99 11.34
N GLY A 60 -9.55 -0.66 11.28
CA GLY A 60 -8.97 0.24 12.28
C GLY A 60 -7.46 0.44 12.18
N GLU A 61 -6.78 -0.20 11.23
CA GLU A 61 -5.30 -0.23 11.16
C GLU A 61 -4.77 0.18 9.78
N LEU A 62 -5.38 -0.29 8.70
CA LEU A 62 -4.90 -0.08 7.34
C LEU A 62 -5.51 1.18 6.73
N LYS A 63 -4.73 2.26 6.66
CA LYS A 63 -5.06 3.46 5.89
C LYS A 63 -4.73 3.24 4.41
N LEU A 64 -5.70 3.44 3.53
CA LEU A 64 -5.51 3.47 2.08
C LEU A 64 -6.24 4.66 1.47
N ASN A 65 -5.70 5.21 0.39
CA ASN A 65 -6.42 6.12 -0.48
C ASN A 65 -7.66 5.43 -1.09
N ASP A 66 -8.64 6.22 -1.50
CA ASP A 66 -9.72 5.75 -2.36
C ASP A 66 -9.18 5.58 -3.78
N PRO A 67 -9.09 4.36 -4.33
CA PRO A 67 -8.55 4.11 -5.68
C PRO A 67 -9.40 4.72 -6.79
N THR A 68 -10.65 5.09 -6.49
CA THR A 68 -11.58 5.73 -7.43
C THR A 68 -11.56 7.26 -7.31
N ALA A 69 -10.71 7.82 -6.43
CA ALA A 69 -10.57 9.26 -6.32
C ALA A 69 -9.98 9.85 -7.60
N ASN A 70 -10.52 11.00 -8.00
CA ASN A 70 -10.10 11.70 -9.20
C ASN A 70 -8.85 12.58 -8.96
N ILE A 71 -8.59 12.96 -7.72
CA ILE A 71 -7.51 13.85 -7.33
C ILE A 71 -6.85 13.29 -6.07
N TYR A 72 -5.51 13.27 -6.08
CA TYR A 72 -4.68 13.01 -4.91
C TYR A 72 -3.77 14.21 -4.67
N LEU A 73 -3.68 14.70 -3.43
CA LEU A 73 -2.81 15.83 -3.06
C LEU A 73 -2.07 15.54 -1.76
N PRO A 74 -0.82 16.00 -1.62
CA PRO A 74 -0.09 15.87 -0.38
C PRO A 74 -0.64 16.80 0.70
N ASP A 75 -0.48 16.41 1.95
CA ASP A 75 -0.56 17.31 3.09
C ASP A 75 0.81 17.96 3.40
N ASP A 76 0.87 18.73 4.48
CA ASP A 76 2.10 19.42 4.92
C ASP A 76 3.24 18.46 5.33
N ASN A 77 2.93 17.18 5.57
CA ASN A 77 3.90 16.12 5.89
C ASN A 77 4.23 15.25 4.68
N GLU A 78 3.82 15.66 3.47
CA GLU A 78 3.96 14.92 2.22
C GLU A 78 3.17 13.59 2.17
N GLU A 79 2.26 13.31 3.12
CA GLU A 79 1.35 12.15 3.02
C GLU A 79 0.32 12.46 1.93
N LEU A 80 0.12 11.54 0.98
CA LEU A 80 -0.79 11.76 -0.15
C LEU A 80 -2.22 11.32 0.22
N TRP A 81 -3.18 12.22 0.06
CA TRP A 81 -4.60 11.99 0.42
C TRP A 81 -5.49 11.98 -0.81
N SER A 82 -6.58 11.21 -0.76
CA SER A 82 -7.66 11.34 -1.74
C SER A 82 -8.39 12.65 -1.49
N VAL A 83 -8.75 13.38 -2.55
CA VAL A 83 -9.31 14.72 -2.41
C VAL A 83 -10.62 14.87 -3.18
N ILE A 84 -11.58 15.52 -2.54
CA ILE A 84 -12.79 16.05 -3.19
C ILE A 84 -12.73 17.58 -3.08
N ILE A 85 -12.82 18.26 -4.21
CA ILE A 85 -12.87 19.72 -4.27
C ILE A 85 -14.28 20.13 -4.68
N ILE A 86 -14.90 21.03 -3.92
CA ILE A 86 -16.23 21.58 -4.17
C ILE A 86 -16.09 23.10 -4.31
N ASN A 87 -16.58 23.67 -5.41
CA ASN A 87 -16.55 25.12 -5.61
C ASN A 87 -17.66 25.84 -4.84
N ASP A 88 -17.65 27.18 -4.86
CA ASP A 88 -18.64 28.01 -4.16
C ASP A 88 -20.07 27.85 -4.72
N GLN A 89 -20.24 27.28 -5.91
CA GLN A 89 -21.53 26.90 -6.50
C GLN A 89 -22.02 25.51 -6.06
N GLU A 90 -21.34 24.84 -5.12
CA GLU A 90 -21.60 23.48 -4.66
C GLU A 90 -21.42 22.39 -5.74
N GLU A 91 -20.55 22.65 -6.73
CA GLU A 91 -20.22 21.70 -7.78
C GLU A 91 -18.88 21.01 -7.46
N ARG A 92 -18.83 19.68 -7.64
CA ARG A 92 -17.58 18.93 -7.52
C ARG A 92 -16.70 19.19 -8.73
N LEU A 93 -15.46 19.60 -8.49
CA LEU A 93 -14.44 19.76 -9.52
C LEU A 93 -13.78 18.42 -9.85
N TYR A 94 -13.39 18.26 -11.11
CA TYR A 94 -12.72 17.08 -11.62
C TYR A 94 -11.49 17.48 -12.43
N ASN A 95 -10.40 16.74 -12.24
CA ASN A 95 -9.25 16.72 -13.11
C ASN A 95 -9.53 15.76 -14.29
N ASN A 96 -9.45 16.30 -15.51
CA ASN A 96 -9.67 15.53 -16.74
C ASN A 96 -8.40 14.82 -17.24
N THR A 97 -7.28 14.97 -16.53
CA THR A 97 -6.04 14.25 -16.84
C THR A 97 -6.09 12.87 -16.21
N GLN A 98 -5.92 11.84 -17.03
CA GLN A 98 -5.78 10.46 -16.55
C GLN A 98 -4.30 10.19 -16.26
N TYR A 99 -3.98 10.05 -14.97
CA TYR A 99 -2.68 9.63 -14.52
C TYR A 99 -2.49 8.12 -14.69
N THR A 100 -1.27 7.70 -14.93
CA THR A 100 -0.92 6.32 -15.28
C THR A 100 0.30 5.88 -14.52
N VAL A 101 0.35 4.60 -14.22
CA VAL A 101 1.50 3.94 -13.59
C VAL A 101 1.50 2.48 -14.02
N HIS A 102 2.68 1.97 -14.38
CA HIS A 102 2.85 0.57 -14.75
C HIS A 102 3.94 -0.06 -13.90
N LEU A 103 3.60 -1.12 -13.16
CA LEU A 103 4.59 -1.97 -12.51
C LEU A 103 5.24 -2.87 -13.57
N ASP A 104 6.50 -2.58 -13.92
CA ASP A 104 7.26 -3.33 -14.94
C ASP A 104 7.93 -4.57 -14.35
N LYS A 105 8.58 -4.45 -13.18
CA LYS A 105 9.26 -5.56 -12.50
C LYS A 105 9.18 -5.44 -10.99
N TYR A 106 9.31 -6.56 -10.32
CA TYR A 106 9.55 -6.59 -8.88
C TYR A 106 10.43 -7.78 -8.46
N ASN A 107 11.09 -7.67 -7.31
CA ASN A 107 11.83 -8.78 -6.70
C ASN A 107 11.82 -8.68 -5.17
N ILE A 108 11.91 -9.84 -4.50
CA ILE A 108 12.19 -9.92 -3.07
C ILE A 108 13.65 -10.36 -2.88
N SER A 109 14.40 -9.70 -2.01
CA SER A 109 15.80 -10.01 -1.71
C SER A 109 16.15 -9.69 -0.25
N SER A 110 17.37 -10.05 0.17
CA SER A 110 17.95 -9.59 1.45
C SER A 110 18.97 -8.45 1.28
N VAL A 111 19.16 -7.94 0.06
CA VAL A 111 20.17 -6.93 -0.25
C VAL A 111 19.58 -5.85 -1.14
N ALA A 112 19.73 -4.58 -0.73
CA ALA A 112 19.40 -3.42 -1.55
C ALA A 112 20.51 -3.21 -2.58
N LYS A 113 20.35 -3.78 -3.77
CA LYS A 113 21.19 -3.50 -4.95
C LYS A 113 20.34 -2.93 -6.08
N GLU A 114 20.96 -2.07 -6.91
CA GLU A 114 20.31 -1.49 -8.09
C GLU A 114 20.11 -2.50 -9.23
N GLU A 115 20.98 -3.50 -9.31
CA GLU A 115 20.87 -4.62 -10.24
C GLU A 115 19.87 -5.66 -9.72
N VAL A 116 19.18 -6.34 -10.65
CA VAL A 116 18.26 -7.44 -10.30
C VAL A 116 19.08 -8.59 -9.71
N VAL A 117 18.80 -8.92 -8.45
CA VAL A 117 19.35 -10.11 -7.78
C VAL A 117 18.34 -11.25 -7.91
N ALA A 118 18.82 -12.49 -7.77
CA ALA A 118 17.96 -13.66 -7.63
C ALA A 118 16.91 -13.44 -6.53
N ASN A 119 15.64 -13.76 -6.86
CA ASN A 119 14.53 -13.62 -5.94
C ASN A 119 14.74 -14.57 -4.74
N LYS A 120 14.90 -13.99 -3.55
CA LYS A 120 15.08 -14.73 -2.30
C LYS A 120 13.72 -14.88 -1.63
N LYS A 121 13.28 -16.13 -1.51
CA LYS A 121 11.98 -16.49 -0.93
C LYS A 121 12.04 -17.10 0.46
N ARG A 122 13.24 -17.41 0.93
CA ARG A 122 13.47 -17.96 2.28
C ARG A 122 14.52 -17.12 2.97
N PHE A 123 14.18 -16.61 4.13
CA PHE A 123 15.01 -15.77 4.97
C PHE A 123 15.32 -16.52 6.25
N ASN A 124 16.55 -16.41 6.72
CA ASN A 124 16.94 -16.91 8.02
C ASN A 124 16.98 -15.74 9.00
N ILE A 125 16.23 -15.83 10.10
CA ILE A 125 16.07 -14.72 11.05
C ILE A 125 17.39 -14.29 11.74
N PHE A 126 18.40 -15.17 11.78
CA PHE A 126 19.70 -14.87 12.38
C PHE A 126 20.76 -14.41 11.37
N LEU A 127 20.59 -14.74 10.09
CA LEU A 127 21.59 -14.46 9.04
C LEU A 127 21.18 -13.29 8.14
N ASP A 128 19.87 -13.14 7.88
CA ASP A 128 19.35 -12.09 7.04
C ASP A 128 18.96 -10.88 7.88
N LYS A 129 19.45 -9.71 7.47
CA LYS A 129 19.21 -8.45 8.18
C LYS A 129 17.87 -7.83 7.84
N LYS A 130 17.39 -8.02 6.60
CA LYS A 130 16.19 -7.39 6.07
C LYS A 130 15.51 -8.30 5.06
N VAL A 131 14.19 -8.15 4.96
CA VAL A 131 13.43 -8.56 3.78
C VAL A 131 13.17 -7.30 2.97
N ILE A 132 13.56 -7.29 1.70
CA ILE A 132 13.50 -6.12 0.83
C ILE A 132 12.69 -6.46 -0.40
N THR A 133 11.67 -5.66 -0.69
CA THR A 133 10.95 -5.68 -1.96
C THR A 133 11.38 -4.48 -2.79
N ARG A 134 11.89 -4.74 -4.00
CA ARG A 134 12.15 -3.71 -4.99
C ARG A 134 11.07 -3.74 -6.05
N PHE A 135 10.51 -2.59 -6.38
CA PHE A 135 9.57 -2.39 -7.48
C PHE A 135 10.19 -1.45 -8.51
N GLU A 136 9.90 -1.69 -9.78
CA GLU A 136 10.33 -0.90 -10.91
C GLU A 136 9.10 -0.45 -11.69
N PHE A 137 8.90 0.86 -11.78
CA PHE A 137 7.73 1.49 -12.37
C PHE A 137 8.09 2.21 -13.67
N THR A 138 7.20 2.12 -14.65
CA THR A 138 7.29 2.83 -15.93
C THR A 138 5.98 3.55 -16.22
N LYS A 139 6.00 4.46 -17.20
CA LYS A 139 4.82 5.24 -17.63
C LYS A 139 4.14 5.97 -16.47
N VAL A 140 4.92 6.44 -15.50
CA VAL A 140 4.44 7.17 -14.32
C VAL A 140 4.12 8.59 -14.73
N THR A 141 2.84 8.96 -14.69
CA THR A 141 2.36 10.32 -14.97
C THR A 141 1.54 10.81 -13.79
N GLY A 142 1.80 12.03 -13.32
CA GLY A 142 1.19 12.52 -12.09
C GLY A 142 1.89 12.01 -10.83
N LEU A 143 1.17 12.06 -9.72
CA LEU A 143 1.63 11.70 -8.38
C LEU A 143 0.78 10.55 -7.87
N HIS A 144 1.46 9.50 -7.41
CA HIS A 144 0.84 8.28 -6.92
C HIS A 144 1.35 7.92 -5.52
N THR A 145 0.52 7.23 -4.76
CA THR A 145 0.90 6.57 -3.51
C THR A 145 1.31 5.14 -3.80
N VAL A 146 2.45 4.67 -3.28
CA VAL A 146 2.83 3.25 -3.30
C VAL A 146 2.88 2.73 -1.87
N THR A 147 1.98 1.81 -1.55
CA THR A 147 1.83 1.25 -0.20
C THR A 147 2.19 -0.23 -0.19
N THR A 148 3.14 -0.63 0.64
CA THR A 148 3.41 -2.04 0.95
C THR A 148 2.83 -2.40 2.30
N VAL A 149 2.15 -3.54 2.34
CA VAL A 149 1.55 -4.08 3.56
C VAL A 149 2.10 -5.48 3.80
N TRP A 150 2.66 -5.68 4.98
CA TRP A 150 3.29 -6.93 5.40
C TRP A 150 2.40 -7.60 6.44
N TYR A 151 2.09 -8.87 6.23
CA TYR A 151 1.26 -9.69 7.12
C TYR A 151 2.07 -10.84 7.68
N THR A 152 1.87 -11.14 8.96
CA THR A 152 2.48 -12.28 9.64
C THR A 152 1.94 -13.61 9.09
N PRO A 153 2.52 -14.77 9.47
CA PRO A 153 1.98 -16.08 9.09
C PRO A 153 0.58 -16.39 9.61
N LYS A 154 0.07 -15.59 10.55
CA LYS A 154 -1.31 -15.68 11.04
C LYS A 154 -2.25 -14.71 10.32
N MET A 155 -1.76 -13.98 9.31
CA MET A 155 -2.46 -12.91 8.59
C MET A 155 -2.78 -11.68 9.44
N ASP A 156 -2.06 -11.48 10.55
CA ASP A 156 -2.10 -10.23 11.30
C ASP A 156 -1.30 -9.15 10.55
N LEU A 157 -1.80 -7.92 10.51
CA LEU A 157 -1.09 -6.77 9.95
C LEU A 157 0.19 -6.52 10.76
N PHE A 158 1.35 -6.55 10.10
CA PHE A 158 2.65 -6.35 10.76
C PHE A 158 3.24 -4.96 10.52
N GLN A 159 3.25 -4.52 9.26
CA GLN A 159 3.84 -3.25 8.87
C GLN A 159 3.12 -2.69 7.65
N ILE A 160 2.92 -1.37 7.66
CA ILE A 160 2.52 -0.59 6.49
C ILE A 160 3.65 0.39 6.20
N THR A 161 4.00 0.54 4.93
CA THR A 161 4.96 1.55 4.48
C THR A 161 4.43 2.18 3.20
N GLU A 162 4.35 3.50 3.21
CA GLU A 162 3.78 4.31 2.13
C GLU A 162 4.84 5.30 1.66
N ASN A 163 5.06 5.38 0.34
CA ASN A 163 5.97 6.33 -0.28
C ASN A 163 5.32 6.92 -1.55
N ASN A 164 5.65 8.19 -1.85
CA ASN A 164 5.18 8.86 -3.06
C ASN A 164 5.98 8.42 -4.31
N LEU A 165 5.28 8.27 -5.43
CA LEU A 165 5.82 7.91 -6.74
C LEU A 165 5.43 8.97 -7.77
N PHE A 166 6.43 9.58 -8.40
CA PHE A 166 6.28 10.54 -9.49
C PHE A 166 7.53 10.55 -10.36
N THR A 167 7.40 10.96 -11.63
CA THR A 167 8.55 11.09 -12.55
C THR A 167 9.25 12.43 -12.34
N PRO A 168 10.53 12.45 -11.93
CA PRO A 168 11.31 13.69 -11.86
C PRO A 168 11.45 14.35 -13.23
N GLN A 169 11.58 15.68 -13.26
CA GLN A 169 11.67 16.42 -14.51
C GLN A 169 12.88 15.96 -15.35
N GLY A 170 12.62 15.51 -16.58
CA GLY A 170 13.66 15.06 -17.51
C GLY A 170 14.12 13.62 -17.34
N GLU A 171 13.51 12.83 -16.45
CA GLU A 171 13.78 11.41 -16.29
C GLU A 171 12.98 10.57 -17.29
N ASP A 172 13.65 9.66 -17.99
CA ASP A 172 13.03 8.71 -18.93
C ASP A 172 13.30 7.24 -18.51
N LYS A 173 14.05 7.02 -17.43
CA LYS A 173 14.33 5.68 -16.93
C LYS A 173 13.21 5.19 -16.00
N PRO A 174 13.06 3.86 -15.87
CA PRO A 174 12.17 3.29 -14.87
C PRO A 174 12.52 3.75 -13.45
N ILE A 175 11.49 4.07 -12.67
CA ILE A 175 11.63 4.51 -11.28
C ILE A 175 11.70 3.29 -10.39
N LYS A 176 12.76 3.17 -9.59
CA LYS A 176 12.95 2.05 -8.66
C LYS A 176 12.63 2.50 -7.24
N MET A 177 11.84 1.70 -6.53
CA MET A 177 11.52 1.91 -5.11
C MET A 177 11.85 0.65 -4.31
N TRP A 178 12.38 0.85 -3.10
CA TRP A 178 12.68 -0.22 -2.16
C TRP A 178 11.84 -0.04 -0.91
N PHE A 179 11.20 -1.13 -0.49
CA PHE A 179 10.52 -1.23 0.79
C PHE A 179 11.16 -2.38 1.56
N TRP A 180 11.28 -2.24 2.87
CA TRP A 180 11.91 -3.27 3.67
C TRP A 180 11.27 -3.45 5.03
N MET A 181 11.32 -4.69 5.48
CA MET A 181 11.16 -5.07 6.86
C MET A 181 12.55 -5.30 7.44
N ASP A 182 12.90 -4.51 8.45
CA ASP A 182 14.14 -4.71 9.19
C ASP A 182 13.98 -5.91 10.12
N LEU A 183 14.83 -6.93 10.01
CA LEU A 183 14.81 -8.13 10.86
C LEU A 183 15.72 -7.97 12.09
N GLU A 184 16.54 -6.92 12.15
CA GLU A 184 17.45 -6.65 13.28
C GLU A 184 16.79 -5.77 14.37
N ASP A 185 15.56 -5.28 14.15
CA ASP A 185 14.83 -4.48 15.14
C ASP A 185 14.37 -5.34 16.34
N LYS A 186 15.11 -5.20 17.44
CA LYS A 186 14.89 -5.93 18.70
C LYS A 186 13.58 -5.57 19.40
N GLY A 187 12.91 -4.49 19.00
CA GLY A 187 11.60 -4.10 19.53
C GLY A 187 10.43 -4.90 18.94
N ARG A 188 10.68 -5.69 17.89
CA ARG A 188 9.66 -6.45 17.16
C ARG A 188 9.92 -7.95 17.22
N GLN A 189 8.86 -8.72 17.01
CA GLN A 189 8.93 -10.18 16.90
C GLN A 189 8.64 -10.61 15.48
N TYR A 190 9.45 -11.54 14.98
CA TYR A 190 9.37 -12.06 13.61
C TYR A 190 9.05 -13.55 13.66
N PRO A 191 7.77 -13.94 13.80
CA PRO A 191 7.40 -15.35 13.81
C PRO A 191 7.89 -16.07 12.54
N CYS A 192 8.48 -17.25 12.73
CA CYS A 192 8.77 -18.16 11.64
C CYS A 192 7.48 -18.60 10.93
N GLY A 193 7.56 -18.78 9.62
CA GLY A 193 6.43 -19.18 8.79
C GLY A 193 6.38 -18.45 7.47
N VAL A 194 5.26 -18.59 6.76
CA VAL A 194 5.01 -17.94 5.47
C VAL A 194 4.41 -16.57 5.73
N TRP A 195 5.08 -15.53 5.30
CA TRP A 195 4.65 -14.14 5.36
C TRP A 195 4.06 -13.72 4.02
N THR A 196 3.15 -12.76 4.06
CA THR A 196 2.50 -12.20 2.87
C THR A 196 2.83 -10.72 2.75
N MET A 197 3.25 -10.30 1.57
CA MET A 197 3.42 -8.89 1.21
C MET A 197 2.40 -8.54 0.13
N LYS A 198 1.67 -7.44 0.32
CA LYS A 198 0.76 -6.87 -0.67
C LYS A 198 1.22 -5.48 -1.07
N LEU A 199 1.10 -5.17 -2.36
CA LEU A 199 1.37 -3.86 -2.94
C LEU A 199 0.06 -3.21 -3.36
N PHE A 200 -0.11 -1.96 -2.97
CA PHE A 200 -1.19 -1.10 -3.41
C PHE A 200 -0.62 0.14 -4.10
N ILE A 201 -1.32 0.63 -5.13
CA ILE A 201 -1.05 1.92 -5.75
C ILE A 201 -2.34 2.74 -5.68
N ASP A 202 -2.26 3.95 -5.09
CA ASP A 202 -3.42 4.81 -4.83
C ASP A 202 -4.57 4.12 -4.07
N GLY A 203 -4.24 3.07 -3.30
CA GLY A 203 -5.23 2.23 -2.60
C GLY A 203 -5.79 1.07 -3.43
N GLU A 204 -5.47 0.98 -4.72
CA GLU A 204 -5.82 -0.16 -5.57
C GLU A 204 -4.85 -1.32 -5.31
N PHE A 205 -5.37 -2.54 -5.19
CA PHE A 205 -4.52 -3.72 -5.05
C PHE A 205 -3.84 -4.06 -6.38
N ILE A 206 -2.51 -4.24 -6.34
CA ILE A 206 -1.70 -4.50 -7.54
C ILE A 206 -1.08 -5.89 -7.55
N LEU A 207 -0.54 -6.32 -6.41
CA LEU A 207 0.25 -7.54 -6.31
C LEU A 207 0.18 -8.11 -4.90
N GLU A 208 0.16 -9.44 -4.81
CA GLU A 208 0.46 -10.20 -3.60
C GLU A 208 1.64 -11.14 -3.88
N ASP A 209 2.52 -11.28 -2.90
CA ASP A 209 3.59 -12.27 -2.94
C ASP A 209 3.95 -12.76 -1.54
N GLN A 210 4.55 -13.94 -1.46
CA GLN A 210 4.90 -14.60 -0.20
C GLN A 210 6.40 -14.89 -0.10
N PHE A 211 6.87 -14.96 1.14
CA PHE A 211 8.21 -15.40 1.50
C PHE A 211 8.16 -16.13 2.85
N THR A 212 9.20 -16.89 3.19
CA THR A 212 9.27 -17.64 4.43
C THR A 212 10.38 -17.11 5.32
N ILE A 213 10.10 -16.86 6.60
CA ILE A 213 11.11 -16.65 7.63
C ILE A 213 11.32 -17.97 8.38
N THR A 214 12.58 -18.34 8.59
CA THR A 214 12.99 -19.58 9.26
C THR A 214 14.12 -19.34 10.25
N GLU A 215 14.23 -20.20 11.26
CA GLU A 215 15.39 -20.24 12.17
C GLU A 215 16.48 -21.18 11.66
N SER A 216 16.11 -22.23 10.93
CA SER A 216 17.05 -23.25 10.45
C SER A 216 17.96 -22.72 9.35
N SER A 217 19.27 -22.88 9.52
CA SER A 217 20.24 -22.86 8.43
C SER A 217 20.09 -24.15 7.62
N SER A 218 19.08 -24.24 6.76
CA SER A 218 19.00 -25.36 5.82
C SER A 218 20.08 -25.20 4.74
N TYR A 219 21.32 -25.54 5.09
CA TYR A 219 22.32 -26.02 4.14
C TYR A 219 21.84 -27.39 3.67
N SER A 220 21.20 -27.47 2.49
CA SER A 220 21.16 -28.75 1.79
C SER A 220 22.52 -28.93 1.10
N SER A 221 23.50 -29.48 1.82
CA SER A 221 24.71 -30.04 1.20
C SER A 221 24.44 -31.42 0.61
N GLN A 222 23.34 -31.60 -0.12
CA GLN A 222 23.11 -32.81 -0.90
C GLN A 222 23.71 -32.59 -2.28
N GLY A 223 25.02 -32.79 -2.36
CA GLY A 223 25.61 -33.24 -3.61
C GLY A 223 24.99 -34.60 -3.93
N GLU A 224 24.24 -34.69 -5.03
CA GLU A 224 23.83 -35.97 -5.58
C GLU A 224 25.10 -36.74 -5.99
N ILE A 225 25.46 -37.76 -5.20
CA ILE A 225 26.30 -38.84 -5.72
C ILE A 225 25.34 -39.80 -6.42
N LYS A 226 25.35 -39.77 -7.75
CA LYS A 226 24.77 -40.83 -8.56
C LYS A 226 25.71 -42.03 -8.52
N TYR A 227 25.21 -43.18 -8.07
CA TYR A 227 25.80 -44.48 -8.38
C TYR A 227 25.33 -44.93 -9.77
#